data_AF-Q65Q48-F1
#
_entry.id   AF-Q65Q48-F1
#
_cell.length_a   1.000
_cell.length_b   1.000
_cell.length_c   1.000
_cell.angle_alpha   90.00
_cell.angle_beta   90.00
_cell.angle_gamma   90.00
#
_symmetry.space_group_name_H-M   'P 1'
#
loop_
_entity.id
_entity.type
_entity.pdbx_description
1 polymer ?
#
loop_
_entity_poly.entity_id
_entity_poly.type
_entity_poly.pdbx_seq_one_letter_code
_entity_poly.pdbx_strand_id
1 'polypeptide(L)'
;MNYKNVIGFGVAGNFAGHLEQAGEANDFLAVKTQEAVQPKAIFPFYVPSEKAGFLSVYPLSSNKLRFPDNSGDNLQIEPEIAILCHVIYQNNQVVKLIPYSFGAYNDCSIRRPNANKICEKKNWGAETKGLSDTLIPLTSFELGGEIDKYRIACFHRREEKTEIYGLDSPALGYSYFHTKLLDWIVDRMNNQPDQGPMNNIAELLAIADYPTEAIISIGATRYTEFGESHYLQKGDTSIVVVYNGEKYTKQQILEMAQAQSFPDDISALIQQVIK
;
A
#
# COMPACT_ATOMS: atom_id res chain seq x y z
N MET A 1 -0.78 -8.82 -14.17
CA MET A 1 0.69 -8.76 -14.44
C MET A 1 1.45 -9.58 -13.39
N ASN A 2 2.69 -10.04 -13.63
CA ASN A 2 3.46 -10.85 -12.67
C ASN A 2 4.70 -10.09 -12.17
N TYR A 3 4.64 -9.60 -10.93
CA TYR A 3 5.70 -8.78 -10.29
C TYR A 3 6.64 -9.60 -9.40
N LYS A 4 6.84 -10.90 -9.69
CA LYS A 4 7.67 -11.81 -8.86
C LYS A 4 9.15 -11.47 -8.78
N ASN A 5 9.67 -10.61 -9.67
CA ASN A 5 11.07 -10.15 -9.62
C ASN A 5 11.18 -8.71 -9.11
N VAL A 6 10.07 -8.10 -8.68
CA VAL A 6 10.00 -6.70 -8.26
C VAL A 6 9.93 -6.66 -6.75
N ILE A 7 10.76 -5.83 -6.10
CA ILE A 7 10.75 -5.73 -4.64
C ILE A 7 9.57 -4.87 -4.16
N GLY A 8 8.98 -5.21 -3.03
CA GLY A 8 7.75 -4.58 -2.53
C GLY A 8 7.94 -3.91 -1.19
N PHE A 9 7.72 -2.59 -1.12
CA PHE A 9 7.76 -1.80 0.10
C PHE A 9 6.49 -1.00 0.34
N GLY A 10 6.09 -0.85 1.61
CA GLY A 10 5.05 0.08 2.03
C GLY A 10 5.60 1.21 2.90
N VAL A 11 4.93 2.36 2.91
CA VAL A 11 5.30 3.53 3.71
C VAL A 11 4.36 3.69 4.90
N ALA A 12 4.87 3.50 6.11
CA ALA A 12 4.09 3.63 7.33
C ALA A 12 3.95 5.09 7.78
N GLY A 13 2.72 5.54 8.02
CA GLY A 13 2.44 6.85 8.61
C GLY A 13 2.54 8.04 7.66
N ASN A 14 2.35 7.84 6.36
CA ASN A 14 2.36 8.92 5.37
C ASN A 14 1.01 9.65 5.20
N PHE A 15 0.00 9.32 6.01
CA PHE A 15 -1.29 10.00 6.02
C PHE A 15 -1.67 10.30 7.46
N ALA A 16 -1.94 11.57 7.76
CA ALA A 16 -2.20 12.02 9.13
C ALA A 16 -3.44 11.32 9.73
N GLY A 17 -3.31 10.81 10.95
CA GLY A 17 -4.41 10.18 11.70
C GLY A 17 -4.68 8.70 11.36
N HIS A 18 -4.05 8.13 10.33
CA HIS A 18 -4.31 6.74 9.95
C HIS A 18 -3.71 5.74 10.96
N LEU A 19 -2.47 5.95 11.42
CA LEU A 19 -1.82 5.03 12.36
C LEU A 19 -2.60 4.88 13.67
N GLU A 20 -3.23 5.97 14.12
CA GLU A 20 -4.10 5.98 15.29
C GLU A 20 -5.36 5.14 15.04
N GLN A 21 -6.02 5.31 13.89
CA GLN A 21 -7.21 4.53 13.51
C GLN A 21 -6.89 3.04 13.33
N ALA A 22 -5.70 2.71 12.83
CA ALA A 22 -5.23 1.35 12.63
C ALA A 22 -4.76 0.67 13.94
N GLY A 23 -4.65 1.43 15.05
CA GLY A 23 -4.13 0.94 16.32
C GLY A 23 -2.62 0.70 16.33
N GLU A 24 -1.88 1.29 15.39
CA GLU A 24 -0.44 1.04 15.17
C GLU A 24 0.46 2.16 15.69
N ALA A 25 -0.11 3.30 16.12
CA ALA A 25 0.66 4.45 16.59
C ALA A 25 1.66 4.10 17.71
N ASN A 26 1.30 3.19 18.61
CA ASN A 26 2.14 2.76 19.72
C ASN A 26 3.40 2.00 19.27
N ASP A 27 3.35 1.31 18.13
CA ASP A 27 4.49 0.56 17.58
C ASP A 27 5.66 1.51 17.23
N PHE A 28 5.37 2.80 16.97
CA PHE A 28 6.33 3.78 16.50
C PHE A 28 6.78 4.80 17.56
N LEU A 29 6.43 4.63 18.85
CA LEU A 29 6.78 5.60 19.90
C LEU A 29 8.29 5.89 20.01
N ALA A 30 9.13 4.89 19.73
CA ALA A 30 10.59 5.02 19.78
C ALA A 30 11.20 5.57 18.47
N VAL A 31 10.40 5.72 17.41
CA VAL A 31 10.87 6.18 16.10
C VAL A 31 10.96 7.70 16.09
N LYS A 32 12.18 8.22 15.95
CA LYS A 32 12.43 9.66 15.87
C LYS A 32 12.18 10.17 14.45
N THR A 33 11.40 11.23 14.33
CA THR A 33 11.19 11.95 13.06
C THR A 33 11.79 13.35 13.13
N GLN A 34 12.17 13.90 11.98
CA GLN A 34 12.67 15.27 11.87
C GLN A 34 11.53 16.30 11.89
N GLU A 35 10.38 15.90 11.34
CA GLU A 35 9.15 16.71 11.26
C GLU A 35 7.96 15.92 11.83
N ALA A 36 6.90 16.62 12.23
CA ALA A 36 5.70 16.00 12.79
C ALA A 36 4.96 15.11 11.76
N VAL A 37 4.91 15.55 10.51
CA VAL A 37 4.20 14.88 9.41
C VAL A 37 5.06 13.85 8.66
N GLN A 38 6.34 13.70 9.02
CA GLN A 38 7.21 12.73 8.37
C GLN A 38 6.69 11.30 8.58
N PRO A 39 6.69 10.46 7.52
CA PRO A 39 6.47 9.04 7.67
C PRO A 39 7.43 8.40 8.67
N LYS A 40 7.02 7.27 9.24
CA LYS A 40 7.74 6.62 10.34
C LYS A 40 8.79 5.65 9.84
N ALA A 41 8.45 4.83 8.84
CA ALA A 41 9.33 3.80 8.30
C ALA A 41 8.86 3.35 6.92
N ILE A 42 9.74 2.71 6.17
CA ILE A 42 9.33 1.80 5.09
C ILE A 42 9.39 0.36 5.60
N PHE A 43 8.52 -0.52 5.11
CA PHE A 43 8.53 -1.93 5.49
C PHE A 43 8.44 -2.82 4.25
N PRO A 44 9.10 -3.99 4.23
CA PRO A 44 8.97 -4.94 3.14
C PRO A 44 7.60 -5.63 3.23
N PHE A 45 6.87 -5.65 2.13
CA PHE A 45 5.76 -6.60 1.97
C PHE A 45 6.15 -7.79 1.10
N TYR A 46 7.19 -7.66 0.27
CA TYR A 46 7.69 -8.72 -0.59
C TYR A 46 9.17 -8.52 -0.92
N VAL A 47 9.95 -9.60 -0.88
CA VAL A 47 11.37 -9.61 -1.25
C VAL A 47 11.61 -10.78 -2.21
N PRO A 48 12.03 -10.54 -3.47
CA PRO A 48 12.13 -11.57 -4.50
C PRO A 48 13.39 -12.43 -4.35
N SER A 49 13.51 -13.12 -3.21
CA SER A 49 14.64 -14.00 -2.88
C SER A 49 14.20 -15.09 -1.91
N GLU A 50 14.50 -16.35 -2.21
CA GLU A 50 14.19 -17.49 -1.34
C GLU A 50 14.86 -17.38 0.04
N LYS A 51 15.93 -16.59 0.15
CA LYS A 51 16.64 -16.33 1.39
C LYS A 51 15.89 -15.36 2.32
N ALA A 52 14.82 -14.71 1.85
CA ALA A 52 14.07 -13.73 2.62
C ALA A 52 12.99 -14.35 3.53
N GLY A 53 12.95 -15.68 3.68
CA GLY A 53 11.98 -16.37 4.53
C GLY A 53 10.54 -16.12 4.06
N PHE A 54 9.62 -15.80 4.98
CA PHE A 54 8.21 -15.60 4.61
C PHE A 54 8.00 -14.43 3.63
N LEU A 55 8.91 -13.43 3.62
CA LEU A 55 8.84 -12.31 2.68
C LEU A 55 9.11 -12.73 1.23
N SER A 56 9.61 -13.95 0.99
CA SER A 56 9.78 -14.52 -0.34
C SER A 56 8.47 -15.01 -0.96
N VAL A 57 7.38 -15.08 -0.19
CA VAL A 57 6.08 -15.51 -0.69
C VAL A 57 5.40 -14.33 -1.38
N TYR A 58 5.10 -14.48 -2.67
CA TYR A 58 4.51 -13.44 -3.51
C TYR A 58 3.07 -13.11 -3.06
N PRO A 59 2.79 -11.89 -2.55
CA PRO A 59 1.52 -11.60 -1.88
C PRO A 59 0.47 -10.95 -2.77
N LEU A 60 0.83 -10.45 -3.95
CA LEU A 60 -0.07 -9.61 -4.76
C LEU A 60 -1.08 -10.43 -5.55
N SER A 61 -2.32 -9.97 -5.55
CA SER A 61 -3.38 -10.43 -6.45
C SER A 61 -4.29 -9.27 -6.84
N SER A 62 -4.71 -9.22 -8.10
CA SER A 62 -5.63 -8.20 -8.58
C SER A 62 -7.10 -8.52 -8.32
N ASN A 63 -7.44 -9.76 -7.93
CA ASN A 63 -8.83 -10.22 -7.81
C ASN A 63 -9.15 -11.07 -6.58
N LYS A 64 -8.15 -11.48 -5.80
CA LYS A 64 -8.32 -12.30 -4.61
C LYS A 64 -7.62 -11.67 -3.42
N LEU A 65 -8.20 -11.88 -2.24
CA LEU A 65 -7.60 -11.55 -0.96
C LEU A 65 -7.76 -12.76 -0.02
N ARG A 66 -6.65 -13.40 0.34
CA ARG A 66 -6.64 -14.60 1.16
C ARG A 66 -6.81 -14.25 2.62
N PHE A 67 -7.89 -14.75 3.22
CA PHE A 67 -8.13 -14.63 4.64
C PHE A 67 -7.08 -15.44 5.43
N PRO A 68 -6.53 -14.94 6.55
CA PRO A 68 -5.57 -15.71 7.35
C PRO A 68 -6.20 -17.00 7.90
N ASP A 69 -5.41 -18.07 7.96
CA ASP A 69 -5.86 -19.36 8.51
C ASP A 69 -6.15 -19.29 10.02
N ASN A 70 -5.48 -18.39 10.73
CA ASN A 70 -5.70 -18.16 12.15
C ASN A 70 -6.98 -17.34 12.36
N SER A 71 -8.02 -17.99 12.92
CA SER A 71 -9.38 -17.47 13.00
C SER A 71 -9.62 -16.31 13.97
N GLY A 72 -8.58 -15.79 14.63
CA GLY A 72 -8.69 -14.72 15.63
C GLY A 72 -8.26 -13.33 15.14
N ASP A 73 -7.66 -13.26 13.95
CA ASP A 73 -7.08 -12.03 13.42
C ASP A 73 -8.13 -11.21 12.64
N ASN A 74 -8.29 -9.95 13.03
CA ASN A 74 -9.15 -8.99 12.34
C ASN A 74 -8.46 -8.49 11.06
N LEU A 75 -9.14 -8.57 9.91
CA LEU A 75 -8.58 -8.19 8.60
C LEU A 75 -9.17 -6.85 8.14
N GLN A 76 -8.34 -5.88 7.80
CA GLN A 76 -8.78 -4.56 7.30
C GLN A 76 -8.22 -4.23 5.93
N ILE A 77 -9.05 -3.57 5.12
CA ILE A 77 -8.61 -2.94 3.87
C ILE A 77 -7.71 -1.76 4.26
N GLU A 78 -6.59 -1.57 3.58
CA GLU A 78 -5.76 -0.38 3.71
C GLU A 78 -5.60 0.24 2.33
N PRO A 79 -6.48 1.20 1.97
CA PRO A 79 -6.50 1.76 0.64
C PRO A 79 -5.32 2.70 0.43
N GLU A 80 -4.44 2.34 -0.49
CA GLU A 80 -3.26 3.12 -0.86
C GLU A 80 -3.17 3.34 -2.37
N ILE A 81 -2.32 4.30 -2.75
CA ILE A 81 -1.74 4.34 -4.09
C ILE A 81 -0.43 3.57 -4.06
N ALA A 82 -0.20 2.67 -5.01
CA ALA A 82 1.13 2.12 -5.27
C ALA A 82 1.78 2.81 -6.46
N ILE A 83 3.07 3.06 -6.35
CA ILE A 83 3.92 3.61 -7.41
C ILE A 83 4.91 2.52 -7.82
N LEU A 84 5.03 2.30 -9.13
CA LEU A 84 6.05 1.43 -9.71
C LEU A 84 7.24 2.29 -10.12
N CYS A 85 8.42 1.89 -9.68
CA CYS A 85 9.66 2.62 -9.87
C CYS A 85 10.74 1.75 -10.48
N HIS A 86 11.56 2.31 -11.34
CA HIS A 86 12.92 1.81 -11.54
C HIS A 86 13.80 2.24 -10.36
N VAL A 87 14.68 1.33 -9.94
CA VAL A 87 15.65 1.56 -8.87
C VAL A 87 17.04 1.69 -9.49
N ILE A 88 17.69 2.82 -9.24
CA ILE A 88 19.05 3.09 -9.73
C ILE A 88 20.03 2.89 -8.58
N TYR A 89 21.04 2.05 -8.81
CA TYR A 89 22.08 1.75 -7.84
C TYR A 89 23.43 2.33 -8.26
N GLN A 90 24.24 2.70 -7.28
CA GLN A 90 25.66 2.98 -7.43
C GLN A 90 26.39 2.44 -6.21
N ASN A 91 27.44 1.64 -6.41
CA ASN A 91 28.20 1.02 -5.32
C ASN A 91 27.30 0.33 -4.28
N ASN A 92 26.31 -0.44 -4.74
CA ASN A 92 25.34 -1.16 -3.91
C ASN A 92 24.44 -0.27 -3.03
N GLN A 93 24.37 1.03 -3.30
CA GLN A 93 23.44 1.97 -2.66
C GLN A 93 22.39 2.44 -3.66
N VAL A 94 21.16 2.62 -3.19
CA VAL A 94 20.11 3.25 -4.00
C VAL A 94 20.44 4.73 -4.11
N VAL A 95 20.56 5.24 -5.34
CA VAL A 95 20.81 6.68 -5.60
C VAL A 95 19.60 7.40 -6.16
N LYS A 96 18.64 6.67 -6.76
CA LYS A 96 17.44 7.26 -7.34
C LYS A 96 16.32 6.24 -7.49
N LEU A 97 15.09 6.72 -7.33
CA LEU A 97 13.87 6.05 -7.76
C LEU A 97 13.27 6.82 -8.93
N ILE A 98 12.86 6.12 -9.99
CA ILE A 98 12.22 6.72 -11.16
C ILE A 98 10.82 6.11 -11.32
N PRO A 99 9.78 6.79 -10.81
CA PRO A 99 8.40 6.37 -11.03
C PRO A 99 8.03 6.31 -12.51
N TYR A 100 7.30 5.27 -12.92
CA TYR A 100 6.82 5.12 -14.31
C TYR A 100 5.32 4.78 -14.42
N SER A 101 4.69 4.33 -13.33
CA SER A 101 3.24 4.13 -13.27
C SER A 101 2.74 4.10 -11.82
N PHE A 102 1.43 4.26 -11.64
CA PHE A 102 0.77 4.13 -10.35
C PHE A 102 -0.60 3.47 -10.48
N GLY A 103 -1.16 3.00 -9.37
CA GLY A 103 -2.49 2.40 -9.36
C GLY A 103 -3.05 2.18 -7.96
N ALA A 104 -4.30 1.72 -7.92
CA ALA A 104 -4.96 1.32 -6.69
C ALA A 104 -4.25 0.12 -6.05
N TYR A 105 -4.01 0.24 -4.76
CA TYR A 105 -3.34 -0.76 -3.96
C TYR A 105 -4.12 -1.01 -2.66
N ASN A 106 -4.15 -2.26 -2.25
CA ASN A 106 -4.70 -2.64 -0.95
C ASN A 106 -3.55 -3.23 -0.12
N ASP A 107 -3.06 -2.44 0.83
CA ASP A 107 -2.05 -2.88 1.79
C ASP A 107 -2.67 -3.70 2.93
N CYS A 108 -3.57 -4.62 2.58
CA CYS A 108 -4.43 -5.31 3.53
C CYS A 108 -3.62 -5.86 4.71
N SER A 109 -4.19 -5.66 5.91
CA SER A 109 -3.49 -5.84 7.16
C SER A 109 -4.28 -6.67 8.14
N ILE A 110 -3.56 -7.58 8.78
CA ILE A 110 -4.02 -8.33 9.94
C ILE A 110 -3.76 -7.48 11.19
N ARG A 111 -4.81 -7.18 11.93
CA ARG A 111 -4.74 -6.53 13.25
C ARG A 111 -4.35 -7.56 14.30
N ARG A 112 -3.05 -7.85 14.33
CA ARG A 112 -2.43 -8.72 15.32
C ARG A 112 -1.76 -7.88 16.40
N PRO A 113 -2.36 -7.78 17.61
CA PRO A 113 -1.64 -7.20 18.74
C PRO A 113 -0.41 -8.09 19.03
N ASN A 114 0.73 -7.47 19.30
CA ASN A 114 2.03 -8.12 19.57
C ASN A 114 2.83 -8.63 18.36
N ALA A 115 2.55 -8.18 17.13
CA ALA A 115 3.49 -8.38 16.02
C ALA A 115 4.83 -7.67 16.32
N ASN A 116 5.95 -8.33 16.07
CA ASN A 116 7.28 -7.73 16.31
C ASN A 116 7.64 -6.74 15.21
N LYS A 117 7.30 -7.10 13.96
CA LYS A 117 7.56 -6.31 12.76
C LYS A 117 6.26 -5.98 12.05
N ILE A 118 6.20 -4.83 11.39
CA ILE A 118 5.02 -4.47 10.57
C ILE A 118 4.79 -5.52 9.50
N CYS A 119 5.86 -6.00 8.86
CA CYS A 119 5.76 -6.93 7.75
C CYS A 119 5.06 -8.26 8.10
N GLU A 120 5.07 -8.68 9.36
CA GLU A 120 4.34 -9.87 9.87
C GLU A 120 2.81 -9.70 9.81
N LYS A 121 2.32 -8.46 9.81
CA LYS A 121 0.90 -8.12 9.64
C LYS A 121 0.49 -8.02 8.17
N LYS A 122 1.48 -7.96 7.27
CA LYS A 122 1.33 -7.52 5.87
C LYS A 122 1.46 -8.67 4.88
N ASN A 123 2.36 -9.62 5.16
CA ASN A 123 2.55 -10.82 4.35
C ASN A 123 2.37 -12.08 5.20
N TRP A 124 1.21 -12.72 5.07
CA TRP A 124 0.88 -14.00 5.69
C TRP A 124 0.75 -15.14 4.65
N GLY A 125 1.28 -14.95 3.44
CA GLY A 125 1.19 -15.93 2.36
C GLY A 125 0.95 -15.31 0.98
N ALA A 126 0.37 -16.12 0.08
CA ALA A 126 -0.04 -15.64 -1.23
C ALA A 126 -1.36 -14.87 -1.15
N GLU A 127 -1.55 -13.92 -2.07
CA GLU A 127 -2.81 -13.17 -2.24
C GLU A 127 -3.22 -12.36 -0.99
N THR A 128 -2.26 -11.87 -0.20
CA THR A 128 -2.51 -11.09 1.03
C THR A 128 -2.62 -9.59 0.77
N LYS A 129 -2.18 -9.14 -0.41
CA LYS A 129 -2.20 -7.74 -0.84
C LYS A 129 -2.76 -7.63 -2.25
N GLY A 130 -3.07 -6.42 -2.67
CA GLY A 130 -3.59 -6.21 -4.02
C GLY A 130 -3.00 -5.02 -4.73
N LEU A 131 -2.85 -5.18 -6.04
CA LEU A 131 -2.49 -4.14 -6.99
C LEU A 131 -3.42 -4.30 -8.20
N SER A 132 -4.03 -3.21 -8.66
CA SER A 132 -4.90 -3.23 -9.85
C SER A 132 -4.12 -3.70 -11.08
N ASP A 133 -4.78 -4.45 -11.97
CA ASP A 133 -4.24 -4.75 -13.30
C ASP A 133 -4.29 -3.51 -14.24
N THR A 134 -5.11 -2.52 -13.90
CA THR A 134 -5.16 -1.23 -14.61
C THR A 134 -4.21 -0.25 -13.92
N LEU A 135 -3.03 -0.07 -14.49
CA LEU A 135 -2.06 0.93 -14.04
C LEU A 135 -2.12 2.18 -14.91
N ILE A 136 -1.97 3.34 -14.27
CA ILE A 136 -1.95 4.63 -14.93
C ILE A 136 -0.48 4.99 -15.19
N PRO A 137 -0.09 5.26 -16.46
CA PRO A 137 1.26 5.70 -16.78
C PRO A 137 1.61 7.01 -16.09
N LEU A 138 2.87 7.15 -15.72
CA LEU A 138 3.40 8.33 -15.06
C LEU A 138 4.68 8.77 -15.76
N THR A 139 4.71 9.99 -16.29
CA THR A 139 5.93 10.54 -16.90
C THR A 139 6.71 11.43 -15.94
N SER A 140 6.04 11.98 -14.92
CA SER A 140 6.64 12.82 -13.89
C SER A 140 5.98 12.59 -12.53
N PHE A 141 6.78 12.57 -11.47
CA PHE A 141 6.30 12.54 -10.07
C PHE A 141 6.67 13.83 -9.34
N GLU A 142 6.41 14.95 -9.99
CA GLU A 142 6.61 16.32 -9.47
C GLU A 142 5.28 17.05 -9.35
N LEU A 143 5.29 18.18 -8.63
CA LEU A 143 4.13 19.07 -8.53
C LEU A 143 3.67 19.53 -9.91
N GLY A 144 2.36 19.40 -10.16
CA GLY A 144 1.74 19.61 -11.46
C GLY A 144 1.75 18.38 -12.39
N GLY A 145 2.30 17.25 -11.93
CA GLY A 145 2.30 15.98 -12.64
C GLY A 145 0.91 15.35 -12.75
N GLU A 146 0.81 14.26 -13.51
CA GLU A 146 -0.46 13.61 -13.84
C GLU A 146 -1.23 13.15 -12.60
N ILE A 147 -0.50 12.63 -11.61
CA ILE A 147 -1.07 12.05 -10.38
C ILE A 147 -1.77 13.09 -9.48
N ASP A 148 -1.45 14.38 -9.60
CA ASP A 148 -1.99 15.44 -8.73
C ASP A 148 -3.51 15.60 -8.85
N LYS A 149 -4.06 15.17 -9.98
CA LYS A 149 -5.49 15.19 -10.30
C LYS A 149 -6.24 14.00 -9.74
N TYR A 150 -5.52 13.00 -9.23
CA TYR A 150 -6.11 11.73 -8.83
C TYR A 150 -6.56 11.75 -7.37
N ARG A 151 -7.56 10.90 -7.13
CA ARG A 151 -8.17 10.66 -5.83
C ARG A 151 -8.23 9.17 -5.59
N ILE A 152 -8.29 8.79 -4.32
CA ILE A 152 -8.49 7.42 -3.89
C ILE A 152 -9.79 7.29 -3.10
N ALA A 153 -10.58 6.27 -3.44
CA ALA A 153 -11.80 5.87 -2.75
C ALA A 153 -11.71 4.39 -2.36
N CYS A 154 -12.44 4.01 -1.31
CA CYS A 154 -12.41 2.65 -0.79
C CYS A 154 -13.80 2.22 -0.34
N PHE A 155 -14.19 1.02 -0.74
CA PHE A 155 -15.49 0.43 -0.42
C PHE A 155 -15.32 -0.99 0.09
N HIS A 156 -16.25 -1.36 0.96
CA HIS A 156 -16.46 -2.72 1.42
C HIS A 156 -17.80 -3.18 0.88
N ARG A 157 -17.85 -4.42 0.37
CA ARG A 157 -19.10 -5.02 -0.04
C ARG A 157 -19.28 -6.37 0.63
N ARG A 158 -20.46 -6.59 1.18
CA ARG A 158 -20.94 -7.88 1.68
C ARG A 158 -22.30 -8.15 1.07
N GLU A 159 -22.43 -9.30 0.40
CA GLU A 159 -23.60 -9.63 -0.41
C GLU A 159 -23.88 -8.51 -1.44
N GLU A 160 -25.05 -7.89 -1.41
CA GLU A 160 -25.46 -6.80 -2.30
C GLU A 160 -25.23 -5.41 -1.70
N LYS A 161 -24.76 -5.31 -0.45
CA LYS A 161 -24.59 -4.03 0.23
C LYS A 161 -23.16 -3.52 0.08
N THR A 162 -23.00 -2.34 -0.52
CA THR A 162 -21.72 -1.64 -0.66
C THR A 162 -21.68 -0.43 0.28
N GLU A 163 -20.66 -0.36 1.12
CA GLU A 163 -20.45 0.70 2.11
C GLU A 163 -19.14 1.44 1.83
N ILE A 164 -19.12 2.74 2.10
CA ILE A 164 -17.89 3.55 2.01
C ILE A 164 -17.00 3.19 3.19
N TYR A 165 -15.82 2.63 2.90
CA TYR A 165 -14.91 2.10 3.90
C TYR A 165 -13.79 3.09 4.27
N GLY A 166 -13.24 3.77 3.27
CA GLY A 166 -12.20 4.79 3.44
C GLY A 166 -12.69 6.16 3.01
N LEU A 167 -12.14 7.20 3.63
CA LEU A 167 -12.41 8.59 3.25
C LEU A 167 -11.82 8.86 1.85
N ASP A 168 -12.69 9.28 0.94
CA ASP A 168 -12.29 9.71 -0.39
C ASP A 168 -11.34 10.91 -0.31
N SER A 169 -10.09 10.69 -0.73
CA SER A 169 -8.96 11.58 -0.47
C SER A 169 -8.20 11.92 -1.76
N PRO A 170 -7.73 13.18 -1.94
CA PRO A 170 -6.83 13.51 -3.05
C PRO A 170 -5.46 12.86 -2.85
N ALA A 171 -4.75 12.51 -3.94
CA ALA A 171 -3.37 12.03 -3.88
C ALA A 171 -2.45 13.05 -3.20
N LEU A 172 -2.67 14.35 -3.43
CA LEU A 172 -1.96 15.43 -2.72
C LEU A 172 -2.26 15.53 -1.21
N GLY A 173 -3.11 14.66 -0.67
CA GLY A 173 -3.38 14.57 0.77
C GLY A 173 -2.31 13.82 1.57
N TYR A 174 -1.37 13.12 0.90
CA TYR A 174 -0.23 12.47 1.56
C TYR A 174 0.73 13.49 2.19
N SER A 175 1.30 13.15 3.34
CA SER A 175 2.20 14.03 4.09
C SER A 175 3.51 14.31 3.35
N TYR A 176 4.18 13.25 2.91
CA TYR A 176 5.33 13.29 2.01
C TYR A 176 4.86 12.79 0.66
N PHE A 177 5.13 13.59 -0.37
CA PHE A 177 4.74 13.29 -1.74
C PHE A 177 5.79 13.84 -2.72
N HIS A 178 5.71 13.47 -3.99
CA HIS A 178 6.66 13.86 -5.05
C HIS A 178 8.12 13.58 -4.65
N THR A 179 9.05 14.44 -5.07
CA THR A 179 10.48 14.37 -4.74
C THR A 179 10.74 14.23 -3.24
N LYS A 180 9.97 14.91 -2.37
CA LYS A 180 10.16 14.79 -0.91
C LYS A 180 9.97 13.35 -0.42
N LEU A 181 8.98 12.64 -0.97
CA LEU A 181 8.76 11.23 -0.65
C LEU A 181 9.87 10.34 -1.22
N LEU A 182 10.22 10.54 -2.49
CA LEU A 182 11.24 9.72 -3.15
C LEU A 182 12.60 9.82 -2.45
N ASP A 183 13.05 11.03 -2.14
CA ASP A 183 14.31 11.27 -1.44
C ASP A 183 14.30 10.62 -0.05
N TRP A 184 13.19 10.73 0.67
CA TRP A 184 13.03 10.08 1.96
C TRP A 184 13.07 8.55 1.85
N ILE A 185 12.41 7.95 0.86
CA ILE A 185 12.46 6.49 0.64
C ILE A 185 13.88 6.04 0.28
N VAL A 186 14.60 6.78 -0.58
CA VAL A 186 15.99 6.48 -0.94
C VAL A 186 16.87 6.48 0.31
N ASP A 187 16.73 7.48 1.18
CA ASP A 187 17.43 7.51 2.45
C ASP A 187 17.06 6.31 3.34
N ARG A 188 15.77 5.95 3.46
CA ARG A 188 15.35 4.78 4.24
C ARG A 188 15.85 3.45 3.65
N MET A 189 15.89 3.30 2.33
CA MET A 189 16.42 2.12 1.66
C MET A 189 17.90 1.86 2.01
N ASN A 190 18.67 2.93 2.24
CA ASN A 190 20.09 2.82 2.56
C ASN A 190 20.38 2.82 4.07
N ASN A 191 19.58 3.55 4.87
CA ASN A 191 19.96 3.92 6.24
C ASN A 191 18.93 3.52 7.31
N GLN A 192 17.83 2.85 6.98
CA GLN A 192 16.86 2.40 7.98
C GLN A 192 17.42 1.23 8.80
N PRO A 193 17.51 1.36 10.14
CA PRO A 193 18.01 0.28 10.99
C PRO A 193 16.96 -0.82 11.18
N ASP A 194 17.43 -2.01 11.57
CA ASP A 194 16.57 -3.02 12.17
C ASP A 194 16.25 -2.63 13.63
N GLN A 195 15.09 -2.00 13.85
CA GLN A 195 14.69 -1.53 15.18
C GLN A 195 13.17 -1.53 15.34
N GLY A 196 12.69 -2.12 16.45
CA GLY A 196 11.26 -2.17 16.77
C GLY A 196 10.47 -2.72 15.59
N PRO A 197 9.47 -2.00 15.06
CA PRO A 197 8.63 -2.47 13.96
C PRO A 197 9.31 -2.48 12.57
N MET A 198 10.50 -1.89 12.45
CA MET A 198 11.22 -1.66 11.20
C MET A 198 12.15 -2.83 10.82
N ASN A 199 12.38 -3.03 9.52
CA ASN A 199 13.39 -3.95 9.01
C ASN A 199 14.61 -3.18 8.48
N ASN A 200 15.79 -3.82 8.48
CA ASN A 200 16.96 -3.33 7.75
C ASN A 200 16.75 -3.51 6.25
N ILE A 201 16.51 -2.41 5.54
CA ILE A 201 16.14 -2.45 4.12
C ILE A 201 17.35 -2.71 3.23
N ALA A 202 18.51 -2.15 3.55
CA ALA A 202 19.74 -2.33 2.78
C ALA A 202 20.15 -3.82 2.71
N GLU A 203 19.98 -4.54 3.82
CA GLU A 203 20.24 -5.98 3.87
C GLU A 203 19.26 -6.77 3.00
N LEU A 204 17.97 -6.42 3.00
CA LEU A 204 16.96 -7.07 2.15
C LEU A 204 17.21 -6.81 0.67
N LEU A 205 17.66 -5.60 0.30
CA LEU A 205 18.09 -5.28 -1.06
C LEU A 205 19.27 -6.15 -1.50
N ALA A 206 20.27 -6.33 -0.63
CA ALA A 206 21.42 -7.20 -0.91
C ALA A 206 21.03 -8.68 -1.02
N ILE A 207 20.14 -9.17 -0.15
CA ILE A 207 19.61 -10.55 -0.18
C ILE A 207 18.84 -10.83 -1.48
N ALA A 208 18.18 -9.80 -2.02
CA ALA A 208 17.44 -9.84 -3.28
C ALA A 208 18.29 -9.54 -4.52
N ASP A 209 19.62 -9.45 -4.38
CA ASP A 209 20.55 -9.15 -5.47
C ASP A 209 20.21 -7.85 -6.22
N TYR A 210 19.87 -6.80 -5.46
CA TYR A 210 19.61 -5.44 -5.94
C TYR A 210 18.59 -5.34 -7.08
N PRO A 211 17.29 -5.65 -6.83
CA PRO A 211 16.24 -5.60 -7.84
C PRO A 211 16.12 -4.21 -8.49
N THR A 212 16.10 -4.16 -9.81
CA THR A 212 16.05 -2.88 -10.56
C THR A 212 14.67 -2.25 -10.64
N GLU A 213 13.66 -2.88 -10.04
CA GLU A 213 12.29 -2.40 -9.97
C GLU A 213 11.73 -2.56 -8.57
N ALA A 214 10.92 -1.59 -8.13
CA ALA A 214 10.20 -1.63 -6.88
C ALA A 214 8.73 -1.24 -7.05
N ILE A 215 7.85 -1.88 -6.28
CA ILE A 215 6.49 -1.39 -6.00
C ILE A 215 6.53 -0.75 -4.62
N ILE A 216 6.07 0.51 -4.55
CA ILE A 216 6.03 1.29 -3.33
C ILE A 216 4.59 1.68 -3.05
N SER A 217 3.97 1.10 -2.03
CA SER A 217 2.67 1.55 -1.52
C SER A 217 2.88 2.73 -0.57
N ILE A 218 2.30 3.88 -0.88
CA ILE A 218 2.73 5.16 -0.27
C ILE A 218 1.98 5.54 1.00
N GLY A 219 1.21 4.63 1.58
CA GLY A 219 0.47 4.80 2.82
C GLY A 219 -1.05 4.79 2.62
N ALA A 220 -1.74 4.30 3.65
CA ALA A 220 -3.18 4.17 3.64
C ALA A 220 -3.89 5.46 4.03
N THR A 221 -5.02 5.72 3.37
CA THR A 221 -5.89 6.84 3.75
C THR A 221 -6.75 6.48 4.95
N ARG A 222 -7.40 7.49 5.54
CA ARG A 222 -8.21 7.33 6.74
C ARG A 222 -9.47 6.52 6.50
N TYR A 223 -9.94 5.83 7.54
CA TYR A 223 -11.22 5.13 7.55
C TYR A 223 -12.42 6.06 7.77
N THR A 224 -13.59 5.63 7.30
CA THR A 224 -14.89 6.08 7.82
C THR A 224 -15.17 5.41 9.18
N GLU A 225 -16.17 5.87 9.93
CA GLU A 225 -16.63 5.18 11.15
C GLU A 225 -16.98 3.70 10.89
N PHE A 226 -17.52 3.40 9.71
CA PHE A 226 -17.77 2.03 9.27
C PHE A 226 -16.45 1.27 9.10
N GLY A 227 -15.48 1.82 8.37
CA GLY A 227 -14.19 1.17 8.13
C GLY A 227 -13.37 0.89 9.38
N GLU A 228 -13.44 1.78 10.38
CA GLU A 228 -12.75 1.59 11.67
C GLU A 228 -13.27 0.39 12.46
N SER A 229 -14.55 0.07 12.30
CA SER A 229 -15.27 -0.91 13.14
C SER A 229 -15.67 -2.20 12.41
N HIS A 230 -15.53 -2.25 11.08
CA HIS A 230 -15.95 -3.39 10.27
C HIS A 230 -14.76 -4.10 9.63
N TYR A 231 -14.56 -5.35 10.03
CA TYR A 231 -13.50 -6.21 9.51
C TYR A 231 -14.01 -7.07 8.35
N LEU A 232 -13.12 -7.33 7.40
CA LEU A 232 -13.38 -8.24 6.29
C LEU A 232 -13.71 -9.64 6.81
N GLN A 233 -14.57 -10.33 6.09
CA GLN A 233 -14.93 -11.73 6.29
C GLN A 233 -14.81 -12.49 4.97
N LYS A 234 -14.69 -13.81 5.06
CA LYS A 234 -14.72 -14.69 3.88
C LYS A 234 -16.04 -14.46 3.12
N GLY A 235 -15.95 -14.23 1.81
CA GLY A 235 -17.11 -13.87 0.99
C GLY A 235 -17.30 -12.37 0.78
N ASP A 236 -16.65 -11.50 1.56
CA ASP A 236 -16.67 -10.06 1.31
C ASP A 236 -15.87 -9.69 0.05
N THR A 237 -16.11 -8.48 -0.47
CA THR A 237 -15.32 -7.88 -1.53
C THR A 237 -14.70 -6.57 -1.04
N SER A 238 -13.39 -6.43 -1.23
CA SER A 238 -12.65 -5.18 -1.04
C SER A 238 -12.55 -4.46 -2.37
N ILE A 239 -12.84 -3.15 -2.38
CA ILE A 239 -12.78 -2.31 -3.57
C ILE A 239 -11.94 -1.07 -3.27
N VAL A 240 -10.78 -0.92 -3.91
CA VAL A 240 -9.96 0.29 -3.85
C VAL A 240 -9.91 0.90 -5.25
N VAL A 241 -10.17 2.21 -5.35
CA VAL A 241 -10.32 2.90 -6.63
C VAL A 241 -9.45 4.14 -6.66
N VAL A 242 -8.58 4.25 -7.66
CA VAL A 242 -7.80 5.44 -7.98
C VAL A 242 -8.33 6.03 -9.28
N TYR A 243 -8.83 7.25 -9.23
CA TYR A 243 -9.56 7.89 -10.33
C TYR A 243 -9.20 9.37 -10.48
N ASN A 244 -9.34 9.91 -11.70
CA ASN A 244 -9.13 11.33 -11.96
C ASN A 244 -10.32 12.16 -11.43
N GLY A 245 -10.07 12.99 -10.42
CA GLY A 245 -11.08 13.81 -9.76
C GLY A 245 -11.59 15.00 -10.58
N GLU A 246 -10.94 15.33 -11.70
CA GLU A 246 -11.46 16.30 -12.68
C GLU A 246 -12.50 15.67 -13.63
N LYS A 247 -12.48 14.34 -13.78
CA LYS A 247 -13.33 13.59 -14.72
C LYS A 247 -14.52 12.91 -14.03
N TYR A 248 -14.32 12.40 -12.82
CA TYR A 248 -15.35 11.66 -12.08
C TYR A 248 -15.63 12.29 -10.72
N THR A 249 -16.90 12.22 -10.32
CA THR A 249 -17.35 12.61 -8.99
C THR A 249 -17.36 11.42 -8.04
N LYS A 250 -17.28 11.68 -6.73
CA LYS A 250 -17.37 10.64 -5.68
C LYS A 250 -18.63 9.77 -5.82
N GLN A 251 -19.75 10.38 -6.20
CA GLN A 251 -21.04 9.69 -6.38
C GLN A 251 -21.00 8.70 -7.56
N GLN A 252 -20.42 9.11 -8.69
CA GLN A 252 -20.23 8.21 -9.84
C GLN A 252 -19.33 7.02 -9.49
N ILE A 253 -18.25 7.27 -8.72
CA ILE A 253 -17.36 6.19 -8.27
C ILE A 253 -18.07 5.21 -7.33
N LEU A 254 -18.95 5.69 -6.45
CA LEU A 254 -19.79 4.84 -5.61
C LEU A 254 -20.75 3.98 -6.44
N GLU A 255 -21.41 4.57 -7.45
CA GLU A 255 -22.31 3.83 -8.37
C GLU A 255 -21.55 2.75 -9.15
N MET A 256 -20.34 3.06 -9.64
CA MET A 256 -19.47 2.09 -10.30
C MET A 256 -19.02 0.96 -9.35
N ALA A 257 -18.72 1.28 -8.09
CA ALA A 257 -18.39 0.29 -7.07
C ALA A 257 -19.57 -0.63 -6.74
N GLN A 258 -20.79 -0.09 -6.66
CA GLN A 258 -22.02 -0.88 -6.49
C GLN A 258 -22.27 -1.81 -7.68
N ALA A 259 -21.99 -1.35 -8.90
CA ALA A 259 -22.07 -2.16 -10.11
C ALA A 259 -20.86 -3.10 -10.31
N GLN A 260 -19.78 -2.92 -9.55
CA GLN A 260 -18.47 -3.57 -9.74
C GLN A 260 -17.94 -3.45 -11.18
N SER A 261 -18.19 -2.31 -11.81
CA SER A 261 -17.85 -2.05 -13.21
C SER A 261 -17.26 -0.66 -13.36
N PHE A 262 -16.01 -0.61 -13.79
CA PHE A 262 -15.25 0.63 -13.94
C PHE A 262 -14.77 0.78 -15.40
N PRO A 263 -14.69 2.01 -15.92
CA PRO A 263 -13.99 2.31 -17.17
C PRO A 263 -12.50 1.97 -17.11
N ASP A 264 -11.89 1.72 -18.28
CA ASP A 264 -10.47 1.32 -18.40
C ASP A 264 -9.47 2.41 -17.98
N ASP A 265 -9.90 3.67 -17.86
CA ASP A 265 -9.04 4.77 -17.38
C ASP A 265 -9.10 4.96 -15.85
N ILE A 266 -9.80 4.08 -15.14
CA ILE A 266 -9.82 4.03 -13.68
C ILE A 266 -9.02 2.82 -13.21
N SER A 267 -8.07 3.06 -12.30
CA SER A 267 -7.37 1.99 -11.62
C SER A 267 -8.25 1.47 -10.49
N ALA A 268 -9.02 0.41 -10.76
CA ALA A 268 -9.87 -0.25 -9.78
C ALA A 268 -9.27 -1.60 -9.38
N LEU A 269 -9.18 -1.84 -8.08
CA LEU A 269 -8.76 -3.10 -7.47
C LEU A 269 -9.97 -3.70 -6.76
N ILE A 270 -10.49 -4.81 -7.29
CA ILE A 270 -11.67 -5.50 -6.76
C ILE A 270 -11.23 -6.89 -6.32
N GLN A 271 -11.13 -7.12 -5.02
CA GLN A 271 -10.64 -8.39 -4.48
C GLN A 271 -11.74 -9.13 -3.72
N GLN A 272 -12.01 -10.36 -4.14
CA GLN A 272 -12.85 -11.28 -3.40
C GLN A 272 -12.07 -11.88 -2.22
N VAL A 273 -12.63 -11.80 -1.01
CA VAL A 273 -12.05 -12.42 0.17
C VAL A 273 -12.30 -13.93 0.14
N ILE A 274 -11.23 -14.70 -0.01
CA ILE A 274 -11.24 -16.16 -0.12
C ILE A 274 -10.69 -16.83 1.13
N LYS A 275 -10.90 -18.14 1.24
CA LYS A 275 -10.23 -18.99 2.22
C LYS A 275 -8.79 -19.26 1.78
#